data_AF-A0A959MPV3-F1
#
_entry.id   AF-A0A959MPV3-F1
#
_cell.length_a   1.000
_cell.length_b   1.000
_cell.length_c   1.000
_cell.angle_alpha   90.00
_cell.angle_beta   90.00
_cell.angle_gamma   90.00
#
_symmetry.space_group_name_H-M   'P 1'
#
loop_
_entity.id
_entity.type
_entity.pdbx_description
1 polymer ?
#
loop_
_entity_poly.entity_id
_entity_poly.type
_entity_poly.pdbx_seq_one_letter_code
_entity_poly.pdbx_strand_id
1 'polypeptide(L)'
;MKQQIKFRLGFLLLAGFFLFSCKNNSEKTPAEPTNADTTSVAATTDSVRNANFVIVKKGEDAQSVPHSDIMLSVNGKQSLLKTIAGEASQIPTTEYERYQIPTNAVDACGAYYAGGGDYFYVIMNNGTPEVYAGWEEEPQGDDQKPDTGYHWKKMDMK
;
A
#
# COMPACT_ATOMS: atom_id res chain seq x y z
N MET A 1 -28.90 1.97 -50.43
CA MET A 1 -29.44 3.02 -49.55
C MET A 1 -28.27 3.68 -48.83
N LYS A 2 -28.03 4.98 -49.02
CA LYS A 2 -26.92 5.74 -48.42
C LYS A 2 -27.47 6.58 -47.28
N GLN A 3 -27.03 6.36 -46.04
CA GLN A 3 -27.44 7.14 -44.88
C GLN A 3 -26.24 7.97 -44.40
N GLN A 4 -26.42 9.29 -44.38
CA GLN A 4 -25.41 10.31 -44.11
C GLN A 4 -25.18 10.48 -42.61
N ILE A 5 -23.93 10.39 -42.18
CA ILE A 5 -23.47 10.67 -40.82
C ILE A 5 -23.29 12.18 -40.68
N LYS A 6 -24.05 12.83 -39.79
CA LYS A 6 -23.87 14.24 -39.45
C LYS A 6 -22.95 14.35 -38.23
N PHE A 7 -21.69 14.70 -38.49
CA PHE A 7 -20.69 15.07 -37.50
C PHE A 7 -21.06 16.45 -36.92
N ARG A 8 -21.22 16.57 -35.59
CA ARG A 8 -21.30 17.88 -34.92
C ARG A 8 -20.07 18.06 -34.04
N LEU A 9 -19.19 18.93 -34.55
CA LEU A 9 -18.03 19.48 -33.88
C LEU A 9 -18.51 20.51 -32.83
N GLY A 10 -18.31 20.21 -31.55
CA GLY A 10 -18.56 21.11 -30.42
C GLY A 10 -17.26 21.44 -29.73
N PHE A 11 -16.63 22.53 -30.15
CA PHE A 11 -15.44 23.13 -29.56
C PHE A 11 -15.90 24.05 -28.41
N LEU A 12 -15.45 23.83 -27.18
CA LEU A 12 -15.56 24.83 -26.13
C LEU A 12 -14.43 24.67 -25.10
N LEU A 13 -13.42 25.52 -25.30
CA LEU A 13 -12.40 25.94 -24.36
C LEU A 13 -13.03 26.48 -23.07
N LEU A 14 -12.50 26.09 -21.91
CA LEU A 14 -12.38 27.01 -20.79
C LEU A 14 -11.12 26.69 -19.98
N ALA A 15 -10.17 27.62 -20.01
CA ALA A 15 -8.97 27.63 -19.18
C ALA A 15 -9.33 28.15 -17.78
N GLY A 16 -8.83 27.48 -16.74
CA GLY A 16 -8.92 27.92 -15.36
C GLY A 16 -7.57 27.77 -14.66
N PHE A 17 -6.76 28.83 -14.71
CA PHE A 17 -5.57 29.01 -13.89
C PHE A 17 -5.99 29.32 -12.45
N PHE A 18 -5.55 28.54 -11.48
CA PHE A 18 -5.46 28.98 -10.08
C PHE A 18 -4.06 28.64 -9.55
N LEU A 19 -3.19 29.65 -9.55
CA LEU A 19 -1.94 29.65 -8.80
C LEU A 19 -2.23 30.23 -7.41
N PHE A 20 -2.28 29.37 -6.39
CA PHE A 20 -2.16 29.82 -5.00
C PHE A 20 -0.70 29.67 -4.56
N SER A 21 0.04 30.76 -4.66
CA SER A 21 1.26 30.99 -3.87
C SER A 21 0.85 31.46 -2.48
N CYS A 22 1.10 30.65 -1.46
CA CYS A 22 1.28 31.14 -0.09
C CYS A 22 2.75 30.96 0.29
N LYS A 23 3.52 32.02 0.05
CA LYS A 23 4.83 32.25 0.65
C LYS A 23 4.59 33.16 1.86
N ASN A 24 4.82 32.65 3.07
CA ASN A 24 4.89 33.51 4.25
C ASN A 24 6.15 33.15 5.04
N ASN A 25 7.12 34.06 4.99
CA ASN A 25 8.25 34.12 5.92
C ASN A 25 7.82 35.03 7.07
N SER A 26 8.01 34.62 8.33
CA SER A 26 8.36 35.58 9.39
C SER A 26 8.99 34.87 10.59
N GLU A 27 10.30 35.03 10.66
CA GLU A 27 11.15 35.37 11.81
C GLU A 27 10.93 34.81 13.23
N LYS A 28 12.11 34.48 13.76
CA LYS A 28 12.56 33.97 15.05
C LYS A 28 12.45 35.02 16.18
N THR A 29 12.35 34.52 17.42
CA THR A 29 13.23 34.74 18.63
C THR A 29 12.40 34.90 19.94
N PRO A 30 12.98 34.86 21.16
CA PRO A 30 12.93 33.73 22.10
C PRO A 30 12.24 34.06 23.45
N ALA A 31 11.88 33.03 24.22
CA ALA A 31 11.77 33.17 25.68
C ALA A 31 11.92 31.79 26.37
N GLU A 32 12.94 31.68 27.20
CA GLU A 32 13.07 30.68 28.27
C GLU A 32 12.14 31.09 29.44
N PRO A 33 11.65 30.15 30.25
CA PRO A 33 12.29 29.98 31.56
C PRO A 33 12.38 28.52 32.06
N THR A 34 13.58 28.15 32.50
CA THR A 34 13.93 27.56 33.82
C THR A 34 13.07 26.42 34.41
N ASN A 35 13.65 25.22 34.33
CA ASN A 35 13.74 24.12 35.31
C ASN A 35 12.55 23.77 36.23
N ALA A 36 11.97 22.60 35.98
CA ALA A 36 11.60 21.67 37.05
C ALA A 36 11.78 20.22 36.56
N ASP A 37 12.60 19.49 37.31
CA ASP A 37 12.80 18.05 37.28
C ASP A 37 11.45 17.31 37.36
N THR A 38 11.16 16.49 36.35
CA THR A 38 10.22 15.38 36.46
C THR A 38 10.74 14.30 35.53
N THR A 39 11.29 13.27 36.15
CA THR A 39 11.52 11.95 35.55
C THR A 39 10.24 11.51 34.83
N SER A 40 10.24 11.67 33.51
CA SER A 40 9.22 11.16 32.60
C SER A 40 9.93 10.20 31.66
N VAL A 41 9.71 8.91 31.88
CA VAL A 41 10.14 7.84 31.00
C VAL A 41 9.27 7.93 29.74
N ALA A 42 9.57 8.89 28.87
CA ALA A 42 9.04 8.92 27.51
C ALA A 42 9.78 7.87 26.69
N ALA A 43 9.42 6.60 26.92
CA ALA A 43 9.66 5.56 25.94
C ALA A 43 8.82 5.91 24.72
N THR A 44 9.50 6.53 23.77
CA THR A 44 9.06 6.96 22.45
C THR A 44 8.09 5.99 21.78
N THR A 45 6.93 6.54 21.40
CA THR A 45 5.89 5.93 20.56
C THR A 45 6.39 5.47 19.17
N ASP A 46 7.65 5.73 18.82
CA ASP A 46 8.26 5.34 17.54
C ASP A 46 8.61 3.85 17.42
N SER A 47 8.76 3.11 18.53
CA SER A 47 9.02 1.66 18.46
C SER A 47 7.83 0.83 17.96
N VAL A 48 6.65 1.45 17.81
CA VAL A 48 5.41 0.74 17.44
C VAL A 48 5.25 0.57 15.93
N ARG A 49 6.06 1.23 15.08
CA ARG A 49 5.96 1.14 13.61
C ARG A 49 7.11 0.42 12.92
N ASN A 50 7.93 -0.33 13.64
CA ASN A 50 9.08 -1.03 13.06
C ASN A 50 8.70 -2.36 12.39
N ALA A 51 7.55 -2.41 11.72
CA ALA A 51 7.12 -3.56 10.92
C ALA A 51 6.98 -3.13 9.46
N ASN A 52 7.72 -3.78 8.56
CA ASN A 52 7.63 -3.52 7.13
C ASN A 52 7.88 -4.80 6.33
N PHE A 53 7.37 -4.86 5.11
CA PHE A 53 7.69 -5.92 4.17
C PHE A 53 9.05 -5.66 3.53
N VAL A 54 9.79 -6.76 3.35
CA VAL A 54 11.01 -6.82 2.56
C VAL A 54 10.76 -7.80 1.43
N ILE A 55 10.97 -7.32 0.21
CA ILE A 55 10.70 -8.07 -1.02
C ILE A 55 12.03 -8.50 -1.62
N VAL A 56 12.19 -9.81 -1.84
CA VAL A 56 13.37 -10.35 -2.53
C VAL A 56 12.93 -11.00 -3.83
N LYS A 57 13.29 -10.37 -4.97
CA LYS A 57 13.04 -10.93 -6.30
C LYS A 57 13.90 -12.17 -6.52
N LYS A 58 13.29 -13.27 -6.95
CA LYS A 58 13.95 -14.58 -7.16
C LYS A 58 14.29 -14.87 -8.61
N GLY A 59 13.82 -14.04 -9.54
CA GLY A 59 13.89 -14.31 -10.97
C GLY A 59 12.74 -15.22 -11.41
N GLU A 60 12.90 -15.82 -12.59
CA GLU A 60 11.89 -16.67 -13.20
C GLU A 60 12.20 -18.17 -12.99
N ASP A 61 11.15 -18.99 -12.97
CA ASP A 61 11.28 -20.45 -13.04
C ASP A 61 11.39 -20.95 -14.50
N ALA A 62 11.41 -22.28 -14.69
CA ALA A 62 11.56 -22.90 -16.00
C ALA A 62 10.35 -22.67 -16.95
N GLN A 63 9.24 -22.14 -16.43
CA GLN A 63 8.06 -21.76 -17.19
C GLN A 63 7.96 -20.23 -17.36
N SER A 64 9.06 -19.50 -17.11
CA SER A 64 9.11 -18.04 -17.16
C SER A 64 8.14 -17.35 -16.19
N VAL A 65 7.78 -18.01 -15.09
CA VAL A 65 6.99 -17.39 -14.03
C VAL A 65 7.95 -16.67 -13.08
N PRO A 66 7.87 -15.34 -12.92
CA PRO A 66 8.66 -14.63 -11.93
C PRO A 66 8.21 -15.03 -10.51
N HIS A 67 9.16 -15.07 -9.57
CA HIS A 67 8.87 -15.34 -8.16
C HIS A 67 9.48 -14.27 -7.26
N SER A 68 8.82 -14.02 -6.14
CA SER A 68 9.27 -13.10 -5.09
C SER A 68 9.10 -13.71 -3.70
N ASP A 69 10.10 -13.56 -2.84
CA ASP A 69 9.95 -13.85 -1.41
C ASP A 69 9.41 -12.61 -0.70
N ILE A 70 8.33 -12.77 0.04
CA ILE A 70 7.76 -11.76 0.93
C ILE A 70 8.22 -12.07 2.34
N MET A 71 9.00 -11.15 2.92
CA MET A 71 9.51 -11.25 4.28
C MET A 71 8.89 -10.13 5.13
N LEU A 72 8.61 -10.41 6.39
CA LEU A 72 8.30 -9.37 7.37
C LEU A 72 9.56 -9.03 8.15
N SER A 73 9.95 -7.76 8.15
CA SER A 73 10.96 -7.23 9.07
C SER A 73 10.28 -6.61 10.28
N VAL A 74 10.63 -7.06 11.48
CA VAL A 74 10.16 -6.51 12.76
C VAL A 74 11.37 -6.15 13.60
N ASN A 75 11.57 -4.87 13.88
CA ASN A 75 12.75 -4.36 14.60
C ASN A 75 14.08 -4.86 13.97
N GLY A 76 14.14 -4.90 12.64
CA GLY A 76 15.31 -5.34 11.88
C GLY A 76 15.49 -6.86 11.76
N LYS A 77 14.73 -7.68 12.51
CA LYS A 77 14.72 -9.14 12.34
C LYS A 77 13.74 -9.50 11.23
N GLN A 78 14.19 -10.30 10.27
CA GLN A 78 13.37 -10.73 9.12
C GLN A 78 12.90 -12.17 9.26
N SER A 79 11.64 -12.43 8.89
CA SER A 79 11.07 -13.77 8.77
C SER A 79 10.40 -13.91 7.40
N LEU A 80 10.67 -15.00 6.70
CA LEU A 80 9.98 -15.34 5.45
C LEU A 80 8.51 -15.65 5.76
N LEU A 81 7.59 -14.99 5.05
CA LEU A 81 6.16 -15.27 5.14
C LEU A 81 5.71 -16.24 4.05
N LYS A 82 6.04 -15.92 2.78
CA LYS A 82 5.62 -16.69 1.61
C LYS A 82 6.54 -16.39 0.43
N THR A 83 6.76 -17.39 -0.42
CA THR A 83 7.25 -17.20 -1.79
C THR A 83 6.04 -17.21 -2.71
N ILE A 84 5.86 -16.15 -3.51
CA ILE A 84 4.70 -15.97 -4.39
C ILE A 84 5.13 -15.84 -5.85
N ALA A 85 4.23 -16.21 -6.75
CA ALA A 85 4.38 -15.93 -8.16
C ALA A 85 4.11 -14.44 -8.43
N GLY A 86 4.80 -13.89 -9.43
CA GLY A 86 4.76 -12.47 -9.78
C GLY A 86 5.94 -11.67 -9.27
N GLU A 87 6.13 -10.50 -9.90
CA GLU A 87 7.03 -9.48 -9.39
C GLU A 87 6.34 -8.68 -8.31
N ALA A 88 6.75 -8.89 -7.06
CA ALA A 88 6.17 -8.16 -5.94
C ALA A 88 6.69 -6.72 -5.88
N SER A 89 5.81 -5.82 -5.43
CA SER A 89 6.15 -4.42 -5.16
C SER A 89 5.42 -3.92 -3.91
N GLN A 90 5.92 -2.81 -3.36
CA GLN A 90 5.25 -2.11 -2.26
C GLN A 90 3.99 -1.40 -2.77
N ILE A 91 2.91 -1.48 -2.00
CA ILE A 91 1.67 -0.74 -2.27
C ILE A 91 1.76 0.57 -1.49
N PRO A 92 1.75 1.74 -2.16
CA PRO A 92 1.79 3.00 -1.44
C PRO A 92 0.50 3.19 -0.65
N THR A 93 0.59 3.87 0.50
CA THR A 93 -0.57 4.18 1.36
C THR A 93 -1.70 4.91 0.62
N THR A 94 -1.38 5.67 -0.43
CA THR A 94 -2.34 6.35 -1.30
C THR A 94 -3.23 5.39 -2.09
N GLU A 95 -2.85 4.12 -2.20
CA GLU A 95 -3.60 3.09 -2.92
C GLU A 95 -4.33 2.12 -1.98
N TYR A 96 -4.15 2.21 -0.65
CA TYR A 96 -4.73 1.25 0.29
C TYR A 96 -6.25 1.07 0.12
N GLU A 97 -6.99 2.16 -0.10
CA GLU A 97 -8.44 2.10 -0.31
C GLU A 97 -8.82 1.25 -1.53
N ARG A 98 -8.05 1.36 -2.63
CA ARG A 98 -8.25 0.55 -3.84
C ARG A 98 -8.12 -0.93 -3.55
N TYR A 99 -7.15 -1.29 -2.69
CA TYR A 99 -6.90 -2.67 -2.27
C TYR A 99 -7.74 -3.11 -1.07
N GLN A 100 -8.67 -2.27 -0.59
CA GLN A 100 -9.44 -2.53 0.64
C GLN A 100 -8.54 -2.81 1.87
N ILE A 101 -7.33 -2.24 1.87
CA ILE A 101 -6.37 -2.32 2.97
C ILE A 101 -6.76 -1.25 4.01
N PRO A 102 -6.84 -1.59 5.29
CA PRO A 102 -7.27 -0.63 6.30
C PRO A 102 -6.22 0.48 6.50
N THR A 103 -6.68 1.69 6.78
CA THR A 103 -5.81 2.88 6.92
C THR A 103 -4.84 2.82 8.11
N ASN A 104 -5.05 1.87 9.03
CA ASN A 104 -4.14 1.61 10.14
C ASN A 104 -3.06 0.56 9.83
N ALA A 105 -3.02 0.03 8.60
CA ALA A 105 -1.89 -0.79 8.14
C ALA A 105 -0.60 0.05 8.12
N VAL A 106 0.48 -0.56 8.59
CA VAL A 106 1.80 0.07 8.68
C VAL A 106 2.56 -0.08 7.36
N ASP A 107 2.38 -1.20 6.67
CA ASP A 107 2.98 -1.47 5.38
C ASP A 107 2.12 -2.47 4.59
N ALA A 108 2.27 -2.49 3.26
CA ALA A 108 1.58 -3.42 2.39
C ALA A 108 2.34 -3.66 1.08
N CYS A 109 2.28 -4.88 0.58
CA CYS A 109 2.88 -5.27 -0.68
C CYS A 109 2.01 -6.26 -1.42
N GLY A 110 2.27 -6.46 -2.71
CA GLY A 110 1.63 -7.53 -3.47
C GLY A 110 2.36 -7.84 -4.75
N ALA A 111 2.01 -8.98 -5.33
CA ALA A 111 2.40 -9.38 -6.66
C ALA A 111 1.16 -9.75 -7.46
N TYR A 112 1.23 -9.52 -8.76
CA TYR A 112 0.21 -9.91 -9.71
C TYR A 112 0.85 -10.67 -10.84
N TYR A 113 0.26 -11.80 -11.22
CA TYR A 113 0.72 -12.63 -12.32
C TYR A 113 -0.45 -13.36 -12.98
N ALA A 114 -0.52 -13.27 -14.31
CA ALA A 114 -1.40 -14.07 -15.16
C ALA A 114 -2.88 -14.13 -14.70
N GLY A 115 -3.47 -13.00 -14.33
CA GLY A 115 -4.88 -12.94 -13.92
C GLY A 115 -5.11 -13.05 -12.41
N GLY A 116 -4.08 -13.33 -11.61
CA GLY A 116 -4.19 -13.50 -10.16
C GLY A 116 -3.20 -12.64 -9.39
N GLY A 117 -3.60 -12.20 -8.20
CA GLY A 117 -2.74 -11.44 -7.30
C GLY A 117 -2.70 -12.00 -5.89
N ASP A 118 -1.52 -11.99 -5.27
CA ASP A 118 -1.28 -12.24 -3.85
C ASP A 118 -0.88 -10.92 -3.18
N TYR A 119 -1.61 -10.51 -2.14
CA TYR A 119 -1.41 -9.24 -1.47
C TYR A 119 -1.26 -9.43 0.04
N PHE A 120 -0.53 -8.53 0.69
CA PHE A 120 -0.25 -8.57 2.12
C PHE A 120 -0.34 -7.17 2.70
N TYR A 121 -0.87 -7.07 3.92
CA TYR A 121 -0.68 -5.90 4.76
C TYR A 121 -0.34 -6.32 6.18
N VAL A 122 0.31 -5.43 6.93
CA VAL A 122 0.60 -5.61 8.35
C VAL A 122 -0.04 -4.48 9.16
N ILE A 123 -0.73 -4.84 10.23
CA ILE A 123 -1.17 -3.89 11.27
C ILE A 123 -0.39 -4.17 12.55
N MET A 124 -0.34 -3.18 13.44
CA MET A 124 0.24 -3.33 14.78
C MET A 124 -0.88 -3.36 15.80
N ASN A 125 -1.10 -4.52 16.42
CA ASN A 125 -2.09 -4.72 17.47
C ASN A 125 -1.38 -4.81 18.82
N ASN A 126 -1.50 -3.78 19.66
CA ASN A 126 -0.82 -3.71 20.96
C ASN A 126 0.69 -4.02 20.88
N GLY A 127 1.36 -3.49 19.85
CA GLY A 127 2.80 -3.72 19.60
C GLY A 127 3.15 -5.07 18.98
N THR A 128 2.17 -5.94 18.74
CA THR A 128 2.35 -7.21 18.05
C THR A 128 1.98 -7.04 16.57
N PRO A 129 2.86 -7.40 15.62
CA PRO A 129 2.52 -7.36 14.21
C PRO A 129 1.50 -8.45 13.87
N GLU A 130 0.46 -8.08 13.14
CA GLU A 130 -0.50 -9.02 12.56
C GLU A 130 -0.49 -8.86 11.05
N VAL A 131 -0.15 -9.94 10.35
CA VAL A 131 -0.13 -9.97 8.89
C VAL A 131 -1.44 -10.54 8.36
N TYR A 132 -1.95 -9.91 7.33
CA TYR A 132 -3.13 -10.35 6.59
C TYR A 132 -2.71 -10.60 5.15
N ALA A 133 -3.13 -11.73 4.60
CA ALA A 133 -2.96 -12.08 3.20
C ALA A 133 -4.30 -12.00 2.48
N GLY A 134 -4.29 -11.45 1.29
CA GLY A 134 -5.43 -11.36 0.40
C GLY A 134 -5.09 -11.91 -0.98
N TRP A 135 -6.11 -12.32 -1.72
CA TRP A 135 -5.96 -12.66 -3.12
C TRP A 135 -7.02 -11.95 -3.96
N GLU A 136 -6.69 -11.74 -5.23
CA GLU A 136 -7.57 -11.26 -6.28
C GLU A 136 -7.50 -12.24 -7.44
N GLU A 137 -8.64 -12.61 -8.00
CA GLU A 137 -8.72 -13.39 -9.24
C GLU A 137 -9.51 -12.56 -10.26
N GLU A 138 -9.01 -12.50 -11.50
CA GLU A 138 -9.79 -11.95 -12.60
C GLU A 138 -11.06 -12.79 -12.83
N PRO A 139 -12.23 -12.15 -13.01
CA PRO A 139 -13.47 -12.89 -13.30
C PRO A 139 -13.30 -13.76 -14.54
N GLN A 140 -13.60 -15.06 -14.43
CA GLN A 140 -13.57 -15.98 -15.57
C GLN A 140 -14.97 -16.18 -16.16
N GLY A 141 -15.30 -15.44 -17.21
CA GLY A 141 -16.52 -15.62 -18.01
C GLY A 141 -17.50 -14.43 -17.96
N ASP A 142 -18.49 -14.48 -18.85
CA ASP A 142 -19.52 -13.46 -19.09
C ASP A 142 -20.66 -13.46 -18.05
N ASP A 143 -20.82 -14.55 -17.30
CA ASP A 143 -21.98 -14.79 -16.41
C ASP A 143 -21.66 -14.73 -14.90
N GLN A 144 -20.43 -14.39 -14.51
CA GLN A 144 -20.03 -14.38 -13.10
C GLN A 144 -20.22 -12.99 -12.50
N LYS A 145 -21.10 -12.90 -11.49
CA LYS A 145 -21.09 -11.75 -10.57
C LYS A 145 -19.67 -11.64 -10.01
N PRO A 146 -18.97 -10.52 -10.25
CA PRO A 146 -17.60 -10.43 -9.80
C PRO A 146 -17.64 -10.42 -8.27
N ASP A 147 -16.98 -11.40 -7.66
CA ASP A 147 -16.62 -11.32 -6.25
C ASP A 147 -15.59 -10.18 -6.16
N THR A 148 -16.12 -8.96 -6.09
CA THR A 148 -15.38 -7.71 -6.33
C THR A 148 -14.70 -7.29 -5.05
N GLY A 149 -13.69 -8.04 -4.64
CA GLY A 149 -12.98 -7.69 -3.42
C GLY A 149 -11.71 -8.46 -3.20
N TYR A 150 -10.92 -7.92 -2.30
CA TYR A 150 -9.74 -8.58 -1.79
C TYR A 150 -10.17 -9.46 -0.62
N HIS A 151 -9.86 -10.75 -0.69
CA HIS A 151 -10.24 -11.70 0.35
C HIS A 151 -9.19 -11.75 1.46
N TRP A 152 -9.28 -10.85 2.43
CA TRP A 152 -8.29 -10.77 3.50
C TRP A 152 -8.46 -11.84 4.58
N LYS A 153 -7.38 -12.55 4.91
CA LYS A 153 -7.29 -13.50 6.02
C LYS A 153 -6.03 -13.26 6.83
N LYS A 154 -6.17 -13.24 8.16
CA LYS A 154 -5.02 -13.20 9.07
C LYS A 154 -4.12 -14.43 8.87
N MET A 155 -2.82 -14.21 8.76
CA MET A 155 -1.82 -15.26 8.65
C MET A 155 -1.38 -15.75 10.03
N ASP A 156 -1.19 -17.06 10.16
CA ASP A 156 -0.52 -17.65 11.32
C ASP A 156 0.99 -17.52 11.14
N MET A 157 1.60 -16.60 11.88
CA MET A 157 3.05 -16.42 11.89
C MET A 157 3.71 -17.53 12.72
N LYS A 158 4.67 -18.24 12.12
CA LYS A 158 5.46 -19.31 12.77
C LYS A 158 6.79 -18.80 13.31
#